data_AF-A0A453BJ94-F1
#
_entry.id   AF-A0A453BJ94-F1
#
_cell.length_a   1.000
_cell.length_b   1.000
_cell.length_c   1.000
_cell.angle_alpha   90.00
_cell.angle_beta   90.00
_cell.angle_gamma   90.00
#
_symmetry.space_group_name_H-M   'P 1'
#
loop_
_entity.id
_entity.type
_entity.pdbx_description
1 polymer ?
#
loop_
_entity_poly.entity_id
_entity_poly.type
_entity_poly.pdbx_seq_one_letter_code
_entity_poly.pdbx_strand_id
1 'polypeptide(L)'
;MYLFPGIGLGTLLSGARIVSDGMLQAAAERLASYMKEEEVLQGIIYPPTSRIRDITKEVAAAVVREAVAEDLAEGYRDMDARELARLSEEETVDYVKNNMWNPVYPTVVYKKD
;
A
#
# COMPACT_ATOMS: atom_id res chain seq x y z
N MET A 1 -14.01 -2.93 -2.85
CA MET A 1 -13.01 -4.02 -2.89
C MET A 1 -11.62 -3.50 -3.26
N TYR A 2 -11.48 -2.60 -4.24
CA TYR A 2 -10.18 -2.10 -4.72
C TYR A 2 -9.42 -1.20 -3.73
N LEU A 3 -10.13 -0.43 -2.89
CA LEU A 3 -9.51 0.56 -2.00
C LEU A 3 -9.18 0.01 -0.61
N PHE A 4 -10.14 -0.65 0.05
CA PHE A 4 -10.01 -1.04 1.46
C PHE A 4 -8.76 -1.88 1.81
N PRO A 5 -8.34 -2.87 1.00
CA PRO A 5 -7.09 -3.59 1.27
C PRO A 5 -5.86 -2.69 1.24
N GLY A 6 -5.80 -1.75 0.28
CA GLY A 6 -4.71 -0.81 0.15
C GLY A 6 -4.70 0.22 1.29
N ILE A 7 -5.87 0.79 1.60
CA ILE A 7 -6.04 1.73 2.72
C ILE A 7 -5.64 1.05 4.04
N GLY A 8 -6.17 -0.15 4.31
CA GLY A 8 -5.87 -0.87 5.54
C GLY A 8 -4.38 -1.21 5.68
N LEU A 9 -3.76 -1.73 4.61
CA LEU A 9 -2.33 -2.04 4.62
C LEU A 9 -1.47 -0.78 4.76
N GLY A 10 -1.77 0.29 4.00
CA GLY A 10 -1.01 1.53 4.07
C GLY A 10 -1.13 2.24 5.42
N THR A 11 -2.33 2.23 6.03
CA THR A 11 -2.55 2.75 7.38
C THR A 11 -1.76 1.94 8.42
N LEU A 12 -1.79 0.61 8.31
CA LEU A 12 -1.04 -0.27 9.22
C LEU A 12 0.47 -0.01 9.13
N LEU A 13 1.01 0.08 7.91
CA LEU A 13 2.45 0.21 7.67
C LEU A 13 3.00 1.61 7.94
N SER A 14 2.18 2.65 7.78
CA SER A 14 2.55 4.01 8.21
C SER A 14 2.47 4.19 9.73
N GLY A 15 1.79 3.29 10.45
CA GLY A 15 1.52 3.45 11.88
C GLY A 15 0.46 4.51 12.18
N ALA A 16 -0.24 5.02 11.17
CA ALA A 16 -1.23 6.07 11.36
C ALA A 16 -2.39 5.59 12.24
N ARG A 17 -2.77 6.40 13.23
CA ARG A 17 -3.86 6.09 14.19
C ARG A 17 -5.24 6.46 13.66
N ILE A 18 -5.27 7.35 12.67
CA ILE A 18 -6.48 7.83 12.01
C ILE A 18 -6.28 7.69 10.51
N VAL A 19 -7.37 7.43 9.79
CA VAL A 19 -7.40 7.52 8.33
C VAL A 19 -7.99 8.88 7.99
N SER A 20 -7.18 9.76 7.39
CA SER A 20 -7.62 11.10 6.99
C SER A 20 -8.35 11.09 5.64
N ASP A 21 -9.05 12.18 5.34
CA ASP A 21 -9.64 12.39 4.01
C ASP A 21 -8.56 12.45 2.92
N GLY A 22 -7.37 13.00 3.22
CA GLY A 22 -6.23 12.99 2.32
C GLY A 22 -5.79 11.57 1.96
N MET A 23 -5.66 10.68 2.95
CA MET A 23 -5.33 9.27 2.71
C MET A 23 -6.37 8.57 1.82
N LEU A 24 -7.66 8.88 1.99
CA LEU A 24 -8.73 8.36 1.13
C LEU A 24 -8.65 8.92 -0.30
N GLN A 25 -8.35 10.21 -0.43
CA GLN A 25 -8.17 10.88 -1.71
C GLN A 25 -6.96 10.30 -2.46
N ALA A 26 -5.80 10.20 -1.81
CA ALA A 26 -4.58 9.62 -2.38
C ALA A 26 -4.80 8.18 -2.86
N ALA A 27 -5.57 7.38 -2.10
CA ALA A 27 -5.95 6.04 -2.50
C ALA A 27 -6.81 6.02 -3.78
N ALA A 28 -7.79 6.91 -3.88
CA ALA A 28 -8.68 7.02 -5.04
C ALA A 28 -7.93 7.52 -6.29
N GLU A 29 -7.10 8.55 -6.14
CA GLU A 29 -6.27 9.09 -7.22
C GLU A 29 -5.29 8.05 -7.74
N ARG A 30 -4.65 7.27 -6.85
CA ARG A 30 -3.73 6.20 -7.27
C ARG A 30 -4.43 5.07 -8.01
N LEU A 31 -5.64 4.71 -7.59
CA LEU A 31 -6.48 3.75 -8.31
C LEU A 31 -6.82 4.24 -9.72
N ALA A 32 -7.18 5.52 -9.85
CA ALA A 32 -7.48 6.13 -11.14
C ALA A 32 -6.24 6.19 -12.05
N SER A 33 -5.08 6.58 -11.52
CA SER A 33 -3.83 6.66 -12.29
C SER A 33 -3.29 5.30 -12.72
N TYR A 34 -3.74 4.20 -12.09
CA TYR A 34 -3.37 2.83 -12.46
C TYR A 34 -4.12 2.33 -13.71
N MET A 35 -5.17 3.01 -14.13
CA MET A 35 -5.94 2.65 -15.32
C MET A 35 -5.16 2.98 -16.59
N LYS A 36 -5.22 2.08 -17.57
CA LYS A 36 -4.66 2.35 -18.90
C LYS A 36 -5.68 3.12 -19.73
N GLU A 37 -5.20 4.04 -20.56
CA GLU A 37 -6.06 4.85 -21.42
C GLU A 37 -6.91 3.97 -22.35
N GLU A 38 -6.36 2.88 -22.87
CA GLU A 38 -7.09 1.96 -23.75
C GLU A 38 -8.24 1.25 -23.02
N GLU A 39 -8.05 0.93 -21.73
CA GLU A 39 -9.11 0.32 -20.90
C GLU A 39 -10.26 1.32 -20.70
N VAL A 40 -9.94 2.57 -20.42
CA VAL A 40 -10.92 3.65 -20.22
C VAL A 40 -11.71 3.91 -21.51
N LEU A 41 -11.04 3.95 -22.67
CA LEU A 41 -11.68 4.11 -23.97
C LEU A 41 -12.64 2.95 -24.32
N GLN A 42 -12.42 1.77 -23.74
CA GLN A 42 -13.31 0.62 -23.85
C GLN A 42 -14.47 0.64 -22.83
N GLY A 43 -14.59 1.70 -22.02
CA GLY A 43 -15.62 1.83 -20.98
C GLY A 43 -15.29 1.06 -19.70
N ILE A 44 -14.06 0.59 -19.53
CA ILE A 44 -13.62 -0.09 -18.31
C ILE A 44 -13.25 0.98 -17.28
N ILE A 45 -14.00 1.02 -16.17
CA ILE A 45 -13.85 2.03 -15.11
C ILE A 45 -13.09 1.51 -13.88
N TYR A 46 -12.78 0.21 -13.82
CA TYR A 46 -11.98 -0.42 -12.77
C TYR A 46 -11.05 -1.48 -13.36
N PRO A 47 -9.86 -1.68 -12.77
CA PRO A 47 -8.91 -2.66 -13.25
C PRO A 47 -9.45 -4.08 -13.04
N PRO A 48 -9.08 -5.06 -13.89
CA PRO A 48 -9.48 -6.45 -13.69
C PRO A 48 -8.99 -6.99 -12.34
N THR A 49 -9.78 -7.87 -11.72
CA THR A 49 -9.48 -8.47 -10.41
C THR A 49 -8.19 -9.30 -10.39
N SER A 50 -7.73 -9.78 -11.55
CA SER A 50 -6.42 -10.43 -11.68
C SER A 50 -5.26 -9.53 -11.25
N ARG A 51 -5.41 -8.20 -11.36
CA ARG A 51 -4.42 -7.19 -10.94
C ARG A 51 -4.64 -6.68 -9.51
N ILE A 52 -5.56 -7.28 -8.74
CA ILE A 52 -5.98 -6.74 -7.43
C ILE A 52 -4.81 -6.65 -6.42
N ARG A 53 -3.86 -7.58 -6.48
CA ARG A 53 -2.70 -7.57 -5.57
C ARG A 53 -1.72 -6.46 -5.92
N ASP A 54 -1.45 -6.28 -7.21
CA ASP A 54 -0.54 -5.23 -7.68
C ASP A 54 -1.10 -3.85 -7.36
N ILE A 55 -2.39 -3.63 -7.61
CA ILE A 55 -3.01 -2.35 -7.29
C ILE A 55 -3.12 -2.10 -5.78
N THR A 56 -3.36 -3.14 -4.98
CA THR A 56 -3.37 -3.02 -3.51
C THR A 56 -2.04 -2.47 -3.00
N LYS A 57 -0.93 -2.97 -3.56
CA LYS A 57 0.43 -2.51 -3.24
C LYS A 57 0.61 -1.03 -3.61
N GLU A 58 0.21 -0.63 -4.82
CA GLU A 58 0.30 0.78 -5.27
C GLU A 58 -0.54 1.73 -4.41
N VAL A 59 -1.80 1.35 -4.13
CA VAL A 59 -2.71 2.14 -3.29
C VAL A 59 -2.18 2.25 -1.86
N ALA A 60 -1.69 1.16 -1.27
CA ALA A 60 -1.10 1.20 0.07
C ALA A 60 0.13 2.10 0.13
N ALA A 61 0.98 2.11 -0.91
CA ALA A 61 2.13 3.01 -0.97
C ALA A 61 1.70 4.48 -1.01
N ALA A 62 0.69 4.82 -1.80
CA ALA A 62 0.13 6.18 -1.82
C ALA A 62 -0.40 6.60 -0.45
N VAL A 63 -1.12 5.71 0.24
CA VAL A 63 -1.64 5.94 1.59
C VAL A 63 -0.52 6.14 2.63
N VAL A 64 0.58 5.37 2.55
CA VAL A 64 1.74 5.58 3.42
C VAL A 64 2.36 6.95 3.21
N ARG A 65 2.56 7.35 1.94
CA ARG A 65 3.16 8.64 1.60
C ARG A 65 2.30 9.81 2.06
N GLU A 66 0.99 9.69 1.91
CA GLU A 66 0.05 10.72 2.37
C GLU A 66 0.05 10.83 3.90
N ALA A 67 0.05 9.70 4.61
CA ALA A 67 0.15 9.70 6.08
C ALA A 67 1.45 10.36 6.57
N VAL A 68 2.56 10.18 5.85
CA VAL A 68 3.82 10.88 6.16
C VAL A 68 3.70 12.38 5.85
N ALA A 69 3.13 12.75 4.70
CA ALA A 69 2.99 14.14 4.28
C ALA A 69 2.12 14.96 5.25
N GLU A 70 1.09 14.33 5.82
CA GLU A 70 0.19 14.92 6.81
C GLU A 70 0.71 14.82 8.26
N ASP A 71 1.93 14.33 8.48
CA ASP A 71 2.53 14.11 9.81
C ASP A 71 1.69 13.19 10.72
N LEU A 72 1.02 12.21 10.12
CA LEU A 72 0.20 11.20 10.79
C LEU A 72 0.91 9.86 10.98
N ALA A 73 2.04 9.65 10.30
CA ALA A 73 2.80 8.41 10.37
C ALA A 73 3.57 8.28 11.69
N GLU A 74 3.38 7.17 12.41
CA GLU A 74 4.15 6.84 13.63
C GLU A 74 5.22 5.76 13.38
N GLY A 75 5.16 5.07 12.24
CA GLY A 75 5.99 3.92 11.90
C GLY A 75 5.38 2.57 12.32
N TYR A 76 5.95 1.48 11.82
CA TYR A 76 5.48 0.12 12.09
C TYR A 76 6.64 -0.85 12.24
N ARG A 77 6.68 -1.57 13.38
CA ARG A 77 7.76 -2.50 13.77
C ARG A 77 9.12 -1.81 13.74
N ASP A 78 10.02 -2.27 12.88
CA ASP A 78 11.41 -1.80 12.77
C ASP A 78 11.58 -0.58 11.85
N MET A 79 10.47 0.01 11.36
CA MET A 79 10.47 1.17 10.47
C MET A 79 9.86 2.37 11.18
N ASP A 80 10.64 3.41 11.48
CA ASP A 80 10.15 4.63 12.14
C ASP A 80 9.61 5.69 11.13
N ALA A 81 8.89 6.69 11.63
CA ALA A 81 8.30 7.74 10.80
C ALA A 81 9.34 8.55 9.99
N ARG A 82 10.55 8.74 10.53
CA ARG A 82 11.62 9.49 9.86
C ARG A 82 12.25 8.68 8.74
N GLU A 83 12.34 7.36 8.92
CA GLU A 83 12.78 6.43 7.87
C GLU A 83 11.75 6.38 6.74
N LEU A 84 10.46 6.28 7.06
CA LEU A 84 9.37 6.36 6.07
C LEU A 84 9.44 7.66 5.26
N ALA A 85 9.70 8.81 5.91
CA ALA A 85 9.81 10.10 5.25
C ALA A 85 10.99 10.25 4.29
N ARG A 86 11.99 9.36 4.39
CA ARG A 86 13.15 9.36 3.48
C ARG A 86 12.93 8.48 2.26
N LEU A 87 11.89 7.65 2.23
CA LEU A 87 11.63 6.75 1.12
C LEU A 87 11.16 7.53 -0.12
N SER A 88 11.76 7.19 -1.27
CA SER A 88 11.21 7.53 -2.58
C SER A 88 9.88 6.80 -2.83
N GLU A 89 9.17 7.16 -3.91
CA GLU A 89 7.93 6.47 -4.29
C GLU A 89 8.18 4.97 -4.53
N GLU A 90 9.25 4.65 -5.28
CA GLU A 90 9.64 3.27 -5.60
C GLU A 90 10.00 2.47 -4.33
N GLU A 91 10.80 3.04 -3.44
CA GLU A 91 11.16 2.39 -2.17
C GLU A 91 9.94 2.22 -1.25
N THR A 92 8.97 3.13 -1.29
CA THR A 92 7.72 2.98 -0.54
C THR A 92 6.91 1.79 -1.07
N VAL A 93 6.84 1.64 -2.40
CA VAL A 93 6.17 0.50 -3.04
C VAL A 93 6.84 -0.82 -2.68
N ASP A 94 8.17 -0.86 -2.66
CA ASP A 94 8.93 -2.03 -2.24
C ASP A 94 8.77 -2.35 -0.76
N TYR A 95 8.75 -1.34 0.11
CA TYR A 95 8.46 -1.48 1.54
C TYR A 95 7.09 -2.13 1.75
N VAL A 96 6.05 -1.65 1.07
CA VAL A 96 4.71 -2.24 1.11
C VAL A 96 4.74 -3.68 0.63
N LYS A 97 5.35 -3.94 -0.54
CA LYS A 97 5.45 -5.29 -1.14
C LYS A 97 6.11 -6.29 -0.20
N ASN A 98 7.19 -5.89 0.48
CA ASN A 98 7.92 -6.73 1.42
C ASN A 98 7.14 -7.05 2.71
N ASN A 99 6.10 -6.27 3.00
CA ASN A 99 5.19 -6.51 4.12
C ASN A 99 3.89 -7.21 3.71
N MET A 100 3.67 -7.50 2.42
CA MET A 100 2.51 -8.26 1.96
C MET A 100 2.66 -9.75 2.27
N TRP A 101 1.62 -10.36 2.83
CA TRP A 101 1.57 -11.81 3.02
C TRP A 101 1.56 -12.56 1.67
N ASN A 102 2.31 -13.65 1.60
CA ASN A 102 2.36 -14.56 0.45
C ASN A 102 1.90 -15.97 0.85
N PRO A 103 1.09 -16.65 0.02
CA PRO A 103 0.57 -18.00 0.27
C PRO A 103 1.60 -19.10 0.02
N VAL A 104 2.83 -18.92 0.52
CA VAL A 104 3.92 -19.89 0.40
C VAL A 104 4.21 -20.44 1.78
N TYR A 105 4.10 -21.76 1.93
CA TYR A 105 4.38 -22.40 3.22
C TYR A 105 5.85 -22.18 3.61
N PRO A 106 6.13 -21.68 4.81
CA PRO A 106 7.50 -21.51 5.27
C PRO A 106 8.14 -22.86 5.56
N THR A 107 9.44 -22.99 5.32
CA THR A 107 10.21 -24.15 5.75
C THR A 107 10.31 -24.15 7.28
N VAL A 108 9.67 -25.12 7.93
CA VAL A 108 9.73 -25.29 9.38
C VAL A 108 10.97 -26.12 9.72
N VAL A 109 11.92 -25.53 10.44
CA VAL A 109 13.09 -26.24 10.97
C VAL A 109 12.87 -26.49 12.46
N TYR A 110 12.80 -27.75 12.85
CA TYR A 110 12.76 -28.14 14.26
C TYR A 110 14.18 -28.13 14.83
N LYS A 111 14.48 -27.19 15.73
CA LYS A 111 15.69 -27.26 16.57
C LYS A 111 15.37 -28.09 17.81
N LYS A 112 16.14 -29.15 18.00
CA LYS A 112 16.19 -29.92 19.25
C LYS A 112 17.26 -29.26 20.10
N ASP A 113 16.87 -28.72 21.26
CA ASP A 113 17.79 -28.17 22.26
C ASP A 113 18.76 -29.25 22.77
#